data_AF-A0A8D8AAN6-F1
#
_entry.id   AF-A0A8D8AAN6-F1
#
_cell.length_a   1.000
_cell.length_b   1.000
_cell.length_c   1.000
_cell.angle_alpha   90.00
_cell.angle_beta   90.00
_cell.angle_gamma   90.00
#
_symmetry.space_group_name_H-M   'P 1'
#
loop_
_entity.id
_entity.type
_entity.pdbx_description
1 polymer ?
#
loop_
_entity_poly.entity_id
_entity_poly.type
_entity_poly.pdbx_seq_one_letter_code
_entity_poly.pdbx_strand_id
1 'polypeptide(L)'
;MNHELHALLGEPTIVTLARIGRLRWAGHVARMDEDHPVRILFDRARPDGGTGRRAGAQRARWGNQIEADLRKICNLGDWRAAAQNRATWNNLLDTARAPRMVF
;
A
#
# COMPACT_ATOMS: atom_id res chain seq x y z
N MET A 1 -24.28 11.32 1.18
CA MET A 1 -25.08 10.11 1.50
C MET A 1 -24.24 9.01 2.17
N ASN A 2 -23.27 8.36 1.51
CA ASN A 2 -22.52 7.26 2.17
C ASN A 2 -21.38 7.68 3.12
N HIS A 3 -20.86 8.90 3.02
CA HIS A 3 -19.75 9.34 3.90
C HIS A 3 -20.19 9.59 5.35
N GLU A 4 -21.45 9.98 5.57
CA GLU A 4 -21.98 10.27 6.90
C GLU A 4 -22.19 8.99 7.72
N LEU A 5 -22.61 7.88 7.08
CA LEU A 5 -22.78 6.58 7.75
C LEU A 5 -21.46 5.97 8.23
N HIS A 6 -20.39 6.05 7.43
CA HIS A 6 -19.07 5.55 7.84
C HIS A 6 -18.46 6.38 8.97
N ALA A 7 -18.73 7.69 8.99
CA ALA A 7 -18.29 8.57 10.08
C ALA A 7 -19.01 8.25 11.39
N LEU A 8 -20.30 7.91 11.34
CA LEU A 8 -21.12 7.58 12.52
C LEU A 8 -20.82 6.20 13.11
N LEU A 9 -20.45 5.21 12.28
CA LEU A 9 -20.20 3.82 12.71
C LEU A 9 -18.73 3.55 13.08
N GLY A 10 -17.82 4.49 12.81
CA GLY A 10 -16.38 4.27 12.99
C GLY A 10 -15.80 3.21 12.04
N GLU A 11 -16.53 2.83 10.99
CA GLU A 11 -16.09 1.77 10.09
C GLU A 11 -15.14 2.31 9.00
N PRO A 12 -14.05 1.58 8.68
CA PRO A 12 -13.17 1.98 7.60
C PRO A 12 -13.90 1.92 6.25
N THR A 13 -13.82 3.00 5.48
CA THR A 13 -14.43 3.07 4.14
C THR A 13 -13.89 1.97 3.22
N ILE A 14 -14.64 1.60 2.17
CA ILE A 14 -14.18 0.62 1.17
C ILE A 14 -12.87 1.04 0.50
N VAL A 15 -12.66 2.35 0.32
CA VAL A 15 -11.40 2.89 -0.21
C VAL A 15 -10.26 2.62 0.76
N THR A 16 -10.47 2.80 2.07
CA THR A 16 -9.48 2.47 3.11
C THR A 16 -9.16 0.99 3.10
N LEU A 17 -10.17 0.12 3.04
CA LEU A 17 -9.98 -1.34 2.97
C LEU A 17 -9.19 -1.76 1.72
N ALA A 18 -9.49 -1.18 0.55
CA ALA A 18 -8.76 -1.45 -0.68
C ALA A 18 -7.28 -1.04 -0.58
N ARG A 19 -6.98 0.12 0.03
CA ARG A 19 -5.60 0.57 0.28
C ARG A 19 -4.88 -0.40 1.21
N ILE A 20 -5.50 -0.79 2.32
CA ILE A 20 -4.92 -1.75 3.27
C ILE A 20 -4.64 -3.09 2.57
N GLY A 21 -5.57 -3.59 1.75
CA GLY A 21 -5.37 -4.80 0.95
C GLY A 21 -4.14 -4.72 0.04
N ARG A 22 -3.98 -3.60 -0.68
CA ARG A 22 -2.78 -3.36 -1.50
C ARG A 22 -1.50 -3.35 -0.67
N LEU A 23 -1.50 -2.72 0.50
CA LEU A 23 -0.33 -2.68 1.38
C LEU A 23 0.00 -4.05 1.99
N ARG A 24 -1.00 -4.88 2.32
CA ARG A 24 -0.77 -6.27 2.74
C ARG A 24 -0.08 -7.07 1.66
N TRP A 25 -0.56 -6.95 0.42
CA TRP A 25 0.06 -7.61 -0.73
C TRP A 25 1.48 -7.08 -1.00
N ALA A 26 1.68 -5.76 -0.94
CA ALA A 26 3.01 -5.16 -1.11
C ALA A 26 4.02 -5.68 -0.08
N GLY A 27 3.63 -5.74 1.20
CA GLY A 27 4.48 -6.32 2.24
C GLY A 27 4.75 -7.81 2.05
N HIS A 28 3.78 -8.56 1.52
CA HIS A 28 4.00 -9.96 1.15
C HIS A 28 5.02 -10.11 0.03
N VAL A 29 4.90 -9.31 -1.03
CA VAL A 29 5.89 -9.28 -2.12
C VAL A 29 7.25 -8.87 -1.60
N ALA A 30 7.36 -7.87 -0.72
CA ALA A 30 8.64 -7.44 -0.15
C ALA A 30 9.39 -8.54 0.65
N ARG A 31 8.66 -9.54 1.17
CA ARG A 31 9.22 -10.70 1.89
C ARG A 31 9.45 -11.92 1.01
N MET A 32 9.02 -11.90 -0.26
CA MET A 32 9.37 -12.95 -1.20
C MET A 32 10.87 -12.90 -1.52
N ASP A 33 11.43 -14.06 -1.81
CA ASP A 33 12.80 -14.19 -2.30
C ASP A 33 13.03 -13.30 -3.53
N GLU A 34 14.24 -12.78 -3.67
CA GLU A 34 14.61 -11.86 -4.74
C GLU A 34 14.42 -12.49 -6.13
N ASP A 35 14.64 -13.79 -6.24
CA ASP A 35 14.48 -14.57 -7.46
C ASP A 35 13.02 -14.95 -7.77
N HIS A 36 12.09 -14.67 -6.85
CA HIS A 36 10.69 -15.00 -7.07
C HIS A 36 10.12 -14.13 -8.22
N PRO A 37 9.45 -14.72 -9.23
CA PRO A 37 9.06 -14.00 -10.45
C PRO A 37 8.17 -12.78 -10.18
N VAL A 38 7.32 -12.86 -9.13
CA VAL A 38 6.49 -11.72 -8.69
C VAL A 38 7.34 -10.59 -8.09
N ARG A 39 8.38 -10.92 -7.30
CA ARG A 39 9.31 -9.94 -6.73
C ARG A 39 10.08 -9.23 -7.83
N ILE A 40 10.63 -10.01 -8.77
CA ILE A 40 11.35 -9.50 -9.94
C ILE A 40 10.49 -8.54 -10.75
N LEU A 41 9.27 -8.94 -11.12
CA LEU A 41 8.38 -8.09 -11.92
C LEU A 41 7.99 -6.81 -11.16
N PHE A 42 7.75 -6.94 -9.85
CA PHE A 42 7.40 -5.83 -8.99
C PHE A 42 8.53 -4.80 -8.89
N ASP A 43 9.77 -5.25 -8.70
CA ASP A 43 10.93 -4.36 -8.59
C ASP A 43 11.37 -3.82 -9.97
N ARG A 44 11.19 -4.57 -11.07
CA ARG A 44 11.39 -4.06 -12.45
C ARG A 44 10.43 -2.95 -12.85
N ALA A 45 9.32 -2.78 -12.14
CA ALA A 45 8.43 -1.64 -12.34
C ALA A 45 9.03 -0.32 -11.77
N ARG A 46 10.18 -0.40 -11.08
CA ARG A 46 10.95 0.74 -10.57
C ARG A 46 11.72 1.42 -11.73
N PRO A 47 11.79 2.76 -11.75
CA PRO A 47 12.19 3.53 -12.93
C PRO A 47 13.70 3.75 -13.06
N ASP A 48 14.53 2.77 -12.72
CA ASP A 48 15.97 2.81 -12.96
C ASP A 48 16.27 2.32 -14.39
N GLY A 49 15.92 3.14 -15.39
CA GLY A 49 16.48 3.03 -16.75
C GLY A 49 15.50 2.88 -17.93
N GLY A 50 14.19 2.91 -17.70
CA GLY A 50 13.20 2.79 -18.79
C GLY A 50 12.82 4.13 -19.43
N THR A 51 13.10 4.27 -20.72
CA THR A 51 12.76 5.43 -21.58
C THR A 51 11.31 5.89 -21.42
N GLY A 52 11.12 7.20 -21.62
CA GLY A 52 9.90 7.94 -21.36
C GLY A 52 8.59 7.24 -21.77
N ARG A 53 7.57 7.47 -20.93
CA ARG A 53 6.19 6.97 -21.07
C ARG A 53 5.65 7.21 -22.49
N ARG A 54 5.20 6.16 -23.17
CA ARG A 54 4.39 6.28 -24.40
C ARG A 54 3.07 7.01 -24.09
N ALA A 55 2.66 7.94 -24.94
CA ALA A 55 1.37 8.62 -24.81
C ALA A 55 0.23 7.59 -24.75
N GLY A 56 -0.69 7.74 -23.80
CA GLY A 56 -1.82 6.81 -23.59
C GLY A 56 -1.56 5.64 -22.63
N ALA A 57 -0.33 5.41 -22.15
CA ALA A 57 -0.09 4.37 -21.13
C ALA A 57 -0.86 4.68 -19.81
N GLN A 58 -1.18 3.66 -19.01
CA GLN A 58 -1.79 3.89 -17.68
C GLN A 58 -0.89 4.79 -16.82
N ARG A 59 -1.50 5.80 -16.16
CA ARG A 59 -0.79 6.82 -15.36
C ARG A 59 -0.23 6.27 -14.04
N ALA A 60 -0.87 5.25 -13.47
CA ALA A 60 -0.50 4.72 -12.16
C ALA A 60 0.33 3.44 -12.31
N ARG A 61 1.65 3.58 -12.17
CA ARG A 61 2.52 2.42 -11.90
C ARG A 61 2.19 1.90 -10.51
N TRP A 62 2.17 0.58 -10.35
CA TRP A 62 1.77 -0.07 -9.10
C TRP A 62 2.61 0.41 -7.89
N GLY A 63 3.91 0.61 -8.08
CA GLY A 63 4.79 1.21 -7.05
C GLY A 63 4.34 2.59 -6.58
N ASN A 64 3.97 3.49 -7.52
CA ASN A 64 3.48 4.83 -7.19
C ASN A 64 2.18 4.77 -6.37
N GLN A 65 1.31 3.80 -6.65
CA GLN A 65 0.06 3.61 -5.90
C GLN A 65 0.33 3.14 -4.46
N ILE A 66 1.30 2.24 -4.28
CA ILE A 66 1.74 1.79 -2.95
C ILE A 66 2.33 2.95 -2.16
N GLU A 67 3.24 3.74 -2.75
CA GLU A 67 3.81 4.91 -2.09
C GLU A 67 2.73 5.94 -1.70
N ALA A 68 1.76 6.18 -2.57
CA ALA A 68 0.64 7.07 -2.27
C ALA A 68 -0.23 6.53 -1.14
N ASP A 69 -0.49 5.22 -1.09
CA ASP A 69 -1.27 4.59 -0.03
C ASP A 69 -0.50 4.60 1.30
N LEU A 70 0.81 4.35 1.29
CA LEU A 70 1.70 4.43 2.45
C LEU A 70 1.72 5.83 3.05
N ARG A 71 1.86 6.87 2.22
CA ARG A 71 1.79 8.28 2.69
C ARG A 71 0.45 8.59 3.35
N LYS A 72 -0.65 8.01 2.86
CA LYS A 72 -1.99 8.25 3.40
C LYS A 72 -2.31 7.46 4.67
N ILE A 73 -1.73 6.28 4.83
CA ILE A 73 -2.08 5.34 5.91
C ILE A 73 -1.12 5.43 7.09
N CYS A 74 0.18 5.50 6.83
CA CYS A 74 1.20 5.25 7.85
C CYS A 74 2.44 6.14 7.76
N ASN A 75 2.54 6.98 6.71
CA ASN A 75 3.64 7.93 6.51
C ASN A 75 5.05 7.32 6.71
N LEU A 76 5.25 6.08 6.25
CA LEU A 76 6.53 5.39 6.34
C LEU A 76 7.45 5.75 5.18
N GLY A 77 8.71 6.05 5.49
CA GLY A 77 9.78 6.22 4.49
C GLY A 77 10.24 4.87 3.94
N ASP A 78 10.92 4.05 4.76
CA ASP A 78 11.40 2.74 4.35
C ASP A 78 10.42 1.62 4.70
N TRP A 79 9.35 1.54 3.91
CA TRP A 79 8.32 0.52 4.09
C TRP A 79 8.80 -0.89 3.79
N ARG A 80 9.85 -1.07 2.98
CA ARG A 80 10.37 -2.41 2.63
C ARG A 80 11.09 -3.02 3.83
N ALA A 81 11.89 -2.24 4.55
CA ALA A 81 12.49 -2.68 5.80
C ALA A 81 11.41 -3.00 6.85
N ALA A 82 10.43 -2.11 7.01
CA ALA A 82 9.33 -2.33 7.94
C ALA A 82 8.47 -3.56 7.59
N ALA A 83 8.32 -3.87 6.30
CA ALA A 83 7.58 -5.03 5.83
C ALA A 83 8.29 -6.35 6.15
N GLN A 84 9.59 -6.39 6.42
CA GLN A 84 10.28 -7.63 6.74
C GLN A 84 9.76 -8.26 8.04
N ASN A 85 9.46 -7.43 9.04
CA ASN A 85 8.76 -7.91 10.22
C ASN A 85 7.25 -8.01 9.95
N ARG A 86 6.78 -9.22 9.65
CA ARG A 86 5.37 -9.50 9.34
C ARG A 86 4.41 -9.05 10.45
N ALA A 87 4.78 -9.25 11.71
CA ALA A 87 3.93 -8.88 12.85
C ALA A 87 3.80 -7.36 12.95
N THR A 88 4.92 -6.64 12.92
CA THR A 88 4.93 -5.17 12.93
C THR A 88 4.16 -4.59 11.75
N TRP A 89 4.35 -5.15 10.55
CA TRP A 89 3.64 -4.72 9.35
C TRP A 89 2.13 -4.89 9.46
N ASN A 90 1.67 -6.05 9.93
CA ASN A 90 0.24 -6.32 10.10
C ASN A 90 -0.36 -5.42 11.18
N ASN A 91 0.30 -5.30 12.34
CA ASN A 91 -0.18 -4.43 13.43
C ASN A 91 -0.31 -2.97 12.99
N LEU A 92 0.62 -2.48 12.16
CA LEU A 92 0.57 -1.14 11.60
C LEU A 92 -0.63 -0.95 10.67
N LEU A 93 -0.91 -1.93 9.80
CA LEU A 93 -2.05 -1.89 8.90
C LEU A 93 -3.39 -2.10 9.60
N ASP A 94 -3.42 -2.89 10.68
CA ASP A 94 -4.61 -3.15 11.48
C ASP A 94 -4.95 -1.94 12.36
N THR A 95 -3.95 -1.26 12.92
CA THR A 95 -4.13 0.03 13.60
C THR A 95 -4.72 1.07 12.65
N ALA A 96 -4.29 1.08 11.39
CA ALA A 96 -4.85 1.99 10.39
C ALA A 96 -6.20 1.56 9.83
N ARG A 97 -6.62 0.31 10.08
CA ARG A 97 -7.97 -0.21 9.80
C ARG A 97 -8.95 0.22 10.89
N ALA A 98 -8.49 0.30 12.13
CA ALA A 98 -9.33 0.68 13.25
C ALA A 98 -9.81 2.14 13.11
N PRO A 99 -11.05 2.46 13.51
CA PRO A 99 -11.49 3.84 13.63
C PRO A 99 -10.47 4.64 14.46
N ARG A 100 -10.10 5.84 14.01
CA ARG A 100 -9.58 6.85 14.93
C ARG A 100 -10.73 7.17 15.88
N MET A 101 -10.73 6.59 17.08
CA MET A 101 -11.52 7.12 18.17
C MET A 101 -10.99 8.52 18.46
N VAL A 102 -11.76 9.53 18.06
CA VAL A 102 -11.54 10.91 18.45
C VAL A 102 -12.27 11.07 19.78
N PHE A 103 -11.52 11.29 20.86
CA PHE A 103 -12.07 11.66 22.17
C PHE A 103 -12.56 13.11 22.14
#